data_AF-A0A094L6R0-F1
#
_entry.id   AF-A0A094L6R0-F1
#
_cell.length_a   1.000
_cell.length_b   1.000
_cell.length_c   1.000
_cell.angle_alpha   90.00
_cell.angle_beta   90.00
_cell.angle_gamma   90.00
#
_symmetry.space_group_name_H-M   'P 1'
#
loop_
_entity.id
_entity.type
_entity.pdbx_description
1 polymer ?
#
loop_
_entity_poly.entity_id
_entity_poly.type
_entity_poly.pdbx_seq_one_letter_code
_entity_poly.pdbx_strand_id
1 'polypeptide(L)'
;TVCKSCIVRHFYYSNRCPKCNIVVHQTQPLYNIRRLDRQLQDIVYKLVVNLEEREKKQMHDFYKERGLEVPKPAVPQPVPASRGRPRKVLGSVFRIPPELDISILLEFIGANEGTGSFKPLEKKFVRVSGEATIGHVEKFLRRKMDLDPTCQVDIICGDHLLEHYQTLREIRQAIGESAVQDGLLVLHYGLVVSPVTV
;
A
#
# COMPACT_ATOMS: atom_id res chain seq x y z
N THR A 1 -15.88 -28.83 -5.20
CA THR A 1 -16.08 -27.41 -5.56
C THR A 1 -16.69 -26.68 -4.38
N VAL A 2 -16.16 -25.52 -3.99
CA VAL A 2 -16.68 -24.73 -2.85
C VAL A 2 -17.37 -23.48 -3.40
N CYS A 3 -18.61 -23.25 -2.99
CA CYS A 3 -19.38 -22.08 -3.41
C CYS A 3 -19.00 -20.82 -2.60
N LYS A 4 -19.31 -19.61 -3.12
CA LYS A 4 -19.01 -18.35 -2.41
C LYS A 4 -19.65 -18.28 -1.01
N SER A 5 -20.91 -18.70 -0.86
CA SER A 5 -21.57 -18.74 0.46
C SER A 5 -20.96 -19.79 1.38
N CYS A 6 -20.53 -20.93 0.83
CA CYS A 6 -19.88 -22.02 1.55
C CYS A 6 -18.54 -21.58 2.14
N ILE A 7 -17.68 -20.94 1.33
CA ILE A 7 -16.37 -20.48 1.77
C ILE A 7 -16.48 -19.30 2.73
N VAL A 8 -17.44 -18.39 2.51
CA VAL A 8 -17.73 -17.29 3.44
C VAL A 8 -18.19 -17.83 4.79
N ARG A 9 -19.04 -18.85 4.82
CA ARG A 9 -19.48 -19.52 6.07
C ARG A 9 -18.30 -20.14 6.82
N HIS A 10 -17.41 -20.85 6.11
CA HIS A 10 -16.20 -21.44 6.69
C HIS A 10 -15.32 -20.39 7.38
N PHE A 11 -15.15 -19.22 6.75
CA PHE A 11 -14.33 -18.13 7.27
C PHE A 11 -14.88 -17.40 8.51
N TYR A 12 -16.12 -17.67 8.92
CA TYR A 12 -16.61 -17.22 10.23
C TYR A 12 -16.04 -18.05 11.39
N TYR A 13 -15.65 -19.30 11.14
CA TYR A 13 -15.19 -20.23 12.18
C TYR A 13 -13.69 -20.51 12.12
N SER A 14 -13.07 -20.40 10.96
CA SER A 14 -11.64 -20.65 10.76
C SER A 14 -11.05 -19.64 9.79
N ASN A 15 -9.89 -19.07 10.11
CA ASN A 15 -9.14 -18.17 9.21
C ASN A 15 -8.23 -18.91 8.22
N ARG A 16 -8.36 -20.25 8.12
CA ARG A 16 -7.53 -21.11 7.27
C ARG A 16 -8.27 -21.61 6.05
N CYS A 17 -7.54 -21.73 4.95
CA CYS A 17 -8.06 -22.28 3.70
C CYS A 17 -8.45 -23.76 3.88
N PRO A 18 -9.68 -24.18 3.53
CA PRO A 18 -10.11 -25.57 3.68
C PRO A 18 -9.42 -26.54 2.72
N LYS A 19 -8.73 -26.04 1.69
CA LYS A 19 -8.00 -26.87 0.71
C LYS A 19 -6.51 -27.00 1.02
N CYS A 20 -5.88 -25.90 1.43
CA CYS A 20 -4.42 -25.82 1.61
C CYS A 20 -3.98 -25.64 3.07
N ASN A 21 -4.91 -25.43 4.01
CA ASN A 21 -4.66 -25.17 5.43
C ASN A 21 -3.77 -23.94 5.75
N ILE A 22 -3.55 -23.05 4.77
CA ILE A 22 -2.81 -21.80 4.92
C ILE A 22 -3.73 -20.72 5.51
N VAL A 23 -3.18 -19.85 6.38
CA VAL A 23 -3.90 -18.69 6.91
C VAL A 23 -4.16 -17.68 5.80
N VAL A 24 -5.43 -17.39 5.51
CA VAL A 24 -5.82 -16.54 4.36
C VAL A 24 -5.64 -15.05 4.65
N HIS A 25 -5.86 -14.66 5.91
CA HIS A 25 -5.60 -13.31 6.41
C HIS A 25 -5.55 -13.37 7.94
N GLN A 26 -4.66 -12.59 8.56
CA GLN A 26 -4.45 -12.62 10.02
C GLN A 26 -5.70 -12.20 10.81
N THR A 27 -6.34 -11.09 10.44
CA THR A 27 -7.49 -10.52 11.19
C THR A 27 -8.82 -10.47 10.43
N GLN A 28 -8.82 -10.52 9.09
CA GLN A 28 -10.02 -10.38 8.25
C GLN A 28 -10.04 -11.41 7.12
N PRO A 29 -10.43 -12.66 7.39
CA PRO A 29 -10.41 -13.75 6.40
C PRO A 29 -11.29 -13.48 5.16
N LEU A 30 -12.32 -12.64 5.31
CA LEU A 30 -13.23 -12.25 4.24
C LEU A 30 -12.71 -11.10 3.37
N TYR A 31 -11.61 -10.42 3.73
CA TYR A 31 -11.13 -9.23 3.02
C TYR A 31 -10.81 -9.54 1.55
N ASN A 32 -10.05 -10.60 1.31
CA ASN A 32 -9.60 -11.03 -0.02
C ASN A 32 -10.71 -11.71 -0.85
N ILE A 33 -11.78 -12.21 -0.21
CA ILE A 33 -12.88 -12.92 -0.88
C ILE A 33 -14.04 -11.99 -1.19
N ARG A 34 -14.26 -10.97 -0.36
CA ARG A 34 -15.29 -9.96 -0.57
C ARG A 34 -14.86 -8.97 -1.66
N ARG A 35 -13.56 -8.67 -1.73
CA ARG A 35 -12.97 -7.84 -2.79
C ARG A 35 -12.16 -8.73 -3.72
N LEU A 36 -12.81 -9.28 -4.74
CA LEU A 36 -12.05 -9.69 -5.92
C LEU A 36 -11.37 -8.43 -6.46
N ASP A 37 -10.07 -8.51 -6.70
CA ASP A 37 -9.34 -7.44 -7.36
C ASP A 37 -9.79 -7.37 -8.82
N ARG A 38 -10.77 -6.51 -9.08
CA ARG A 38 -11.35 -6.32 -10.40
C ARG A 38 -10.30 -5.81 -11.40
N GLN A 39 -9.34 -5.00 -10.96
CA GLN A 39 -8.32 -4.46 -11.84
C GLN A 39 -7.36 -5.56 -12.27
N LEU A 40 -6.90 -6.38 -11.33
CA LEU A 40 -6.06 -7.54 -11.65
C LEU A 40 -6.80 -8.52 -12.57
N GLN A 41 -8.07 -8.79 -12.30
CA GLN A 41 -8.91 -9.64 -13.15
C GLN A 41 -9.01 -9.07 -14.59
N ASP A 42 -9.27 -7.77 -14.74
CA ASP A 42 -9.36 -7.12 -16.05
C ASP A 42 -8.01 -7.14 -16.78
N ILE A 43 -6.90 -6.95 -16.08
CA ILE A 43 -5.55 -7.07 -16.64
C ILE A 43 -5.33 -8.49 -17.15
N VAL A 44 -5.61 -9.50 -16.32
CA VAL A 44 -5.39 -10.91 -16.66
C VAL A 44 -6.27 -11.34 -17.85
N TYR A 45 -7.54 -10.92 -17.90
CA TYR A 45 -8.42 -11.21 -19.04
C TYR A 45 -7.98 -10.51 -20.33
N LYS A 46 -7.39 -9.32 -20.25
CA LYS A 46 -6.84 -8.63 -21.42
C LYS A 46 -5.51 -9.21 -21.89
N LEU A 47 -4.68 -9.70 -20.98
CA LEU A 47 -3.36 -10.25 -21.29
C LEU A 47 -3.43 -11.70 -21.79
N VAL A 48 -4.32 -12.52 -21.22
CA VAL A 48 -4.41 -13.94 -21.54
C VAL A 48 -5.55 -14.18 -22.53
N VAL A 49 -5.17 -14.46 -23.78
CA VAL A 49 -6.12 -14.71 -24.88
C VAL A 49 -7.08 -15.85 -24.54
N ASN A 50 -8.37 -15.64 -24.83
CA ASN A 50 -9.46 -16.60 -24.62
C ASN A 50 -9.66 -17.08 -23.17
N LEU A 51 -9.10 -16.39 -22.16
CA LEU A 51 -9.26 -16.81 -20.75
C LEU A 51 -10.67 -16.51 -20.25
N GLU A 52 -11.17 -15.31 -20.52
CA GLU A 52 -12.50 -14.88 -20.08
C GLU A 52 -13.59 -15.78 -20.68
N GLU A 53 -13.53 -16.06 -21.99
CA GLU A 53 -14.50 -16.92 -22.67
C GLU A 53 -14.48 -18.35 -22.11
N ARG A 54 -13.29 -18.91 -21.85
CA ARG A 54 -13.15 -20.26 -21.28
C ARG A 54 -13.73 -20.35 -19.87
N GLU A 55 -13.45 -19.38 -19.01
CA GLU A 55 -14.01 -19.33 -17.65
C GLU A 55 -15.55 -19.18 -17.70
N LYS A 56 -16.06 -18.31 -18.57
CA LYS A 56 -17.51 -18.11 -18.75
C LYS A 56 -18.20 -19.37 -19.27
N LYS A 57 -17.57 -20.09 -20.20
CA LYS A 57 -18.08 -21.37 -20.72
C LYS A 57 -18.13 -22.43 -19.63
N GLN A 58 -17.03 -22.62 -18.87
CA GLN A 58 -16.99 -23.58 -17.76
C GLN A 58 -18.05 -23.27 -16.70
N MET A 59 -18.24 -21.99 -16.36
CA MET A 59 -19.30 -21.58 -15.45
C MET A 59 -20.67 -21.96 -16.02
N HIS A 60 -20.94 -21.61 -17.27
CA HIS A 60 -22.23 -21.89 -17.91
C HIS A 60 -22.54 -23.39 -17.96
N ASP A 61 -21.55 -24.20 -18.34
CA ASP A 61 -21.66 -25.65 -18.40
C ASP A 61 -21.96 -26.24 -17.02
N PHE A 62 -21.30 -25.77 -15.95
CA PHE A 62 -21.56 -26.20 -14.58
C PHE A 62 -23.00 -25.91 -14.10
N TYR A 63 -23.55 -24.74 -14.41
CA TYR A 63 -24.93 -24.39 -14.04
C TYR A 63 -25.95 -25.19 -14.89
N LYS A 64 -25.67 -25.36 -16.19
CA LYS A 64 -26.51 -26.12 -17.11
C LYS A 64 -26.60 -27.60 -16.72
N GLU A 65 -25.47 -28.23 -16.40
CA GLU A 65 -25.40 -29.63 -15.95
C GLU A 65 -26.20 -29.87 -14.65
N ARG A 66 -26.32 -28.84 -13.81
CA ARG A 66 -27.05 -28.93 -12.53
C ARG A 66 -28.50 -28.46 -12.63
N GLY A 67 -28.97 -28.04 -13.80
CA GLY A 67 -30.31 -27.48 -13.99
C GLY A 67 -30.54 -26.18 -13.19
N LEU A 68 -29.47 -25.47 -12.83
CA LEU A 68 -29.53 -24.25 -12.05
C LEU A 68 -29.51 -23.02 -12.96
N GLU A 69 -30.20 -21.96 -12.57
CA GLU A 69 -30.14 -20.69 -13.29
C GLU A 69 -28.71 -20.13 -13.23
N VAL A 70 -28.20 -19.71 -14.40
CA VAL A 70 -26.89 -19.07 -14.50
C VAL A 70 -26.96 -17.73 -13.78
N PRO A 71 -26.06 -17.44 -12.83
CA PRO A 71 -26.04 -16.15 -12.15
C PRO A 71 -25.91 -15.03 -13.18
N LYS A 72 -26.87 -14.10 -13.19
CA LYS A 72 -26.77 -12.90 -14.04
C LYS A 72 -25.47 -12.18 -13.68
N PRO A 73 -24.65 -11.77 -14.67
CA PRO A 73 -23.48 -10.95 -14.38
C PRO A 73 -23.97 -9.72 -13.62
N ALA A 74 -23.29 -9.40 -12.51
CA ALA A 74 -23.54 -8.18 -11.78
C ALA A 74 -23.14 -7.01 -12.70
N VAL A 75 -24.09 -6.58 -13.53
CA VAL A 75 -24.01 -5.29 -14.22
C VAL A 75 -23.77 -4.27 -13.11
N PRO A 76 -22.73 -3.43 -13.17
CA PRO A 76 -22.58 -2.34 -12.23
C PRO A 76 -23.88 -1.55 -12.26
N GLN A 77 -24.67 -1.63 -11.19
CA GLN A 77 -25.87 -0.82 -11.08
C GLN A 77 -25.45 0.64 -11.26
N PRO A 78 -26.08 1.40 -12.17
CA PRO A 78 -25.94 2.84 -12.17
C PRO A 78 -26.42 3.32 -10.81
N VAL A 79 -25.51 3.85 -10.00
CA VAL A 79 -25.86 4.52 -8.76
C VAL A 79 -26.85 5.65 -9.11
N PRO A 80 -28.04 5.72 -8.49
CA PRO A 80 -28.92 6.87 -8.70
C PRO A 80 -28.15 8.12 -8.30
N ALA A 81 -28.16 9.11 -9.17
CA ALA A 81 -27.46 10.38 -9.00
C ALA A 81 -28.04 11.15 -7.80
N SER A 82 -27.53 10.85 -6.61
CA SER A 82 -27.69 11.74 -5.46
C SER A 82 -26.87 13.00 -5.74
N ARG A 83 -27.59 14.09 -5.99
CA ARG A 83 -27.07 15.45 -6.10
C ARG A 83 -26.13 15.76 -4.92
N GLY A 84 -25.00 16.41 -5.22
CA GLY A 84 -24.30 17.27 -4.28
C GLY A 84 -23.49 16.61 -3.17
N ARG A 85 -22.38 15.96 -3.52
CA ARG A 85 -21.13 16.05 -2.73
C ARG A 85 -19.97 15.81 -3.68
N PRO A 86 -18.87 16.58 -3.62
CA PRO A 86 -17.68 16.21 -4.35
C PRO A 86 -17.27 14.83 -3.86
N ARG A 87 -17.44 13.81 -4.71
CA ARG A 87 -16.80 12.52 -4.51
C ARG A 87 -15.33 12.85 -4.49
N LYS A 88 -14.75 12.91 -3.28
CA LYS A 88 -13.32 12.62 -3.12
C LYS A 88 -13.17 11.30 -3.87
N VAL A 89 -12.47 11.36 -5.00
CA VAL A 89 -11.93 10.18 -5.65
C VAL A 89 -11.27 9.44 -4.51
N LEU A 90 -11.93 8.39 -4.01
CA LEU A 90 -11.29 7.47 -3.09
C LEU A 90 -10.24 6.88 -4.00
N GLY A 91 -9.04 7.48 -3.95
CA GLY A 91 -7.91 7.02 -4.72
C GLY A 91 -7.91 5.52 -4.56
N SER A 92 -7.75 4.81 -5.68
CA SER A 92 -7.24 3.45 -5.61
C SER A 92 -6.07 3.55 -4.64
N VAL A 93 -6.30 3.11 -3.39
CA VAL A 93 -5.22 2.97 -2.44
C VAL A 93 -4.48 1.82 -3.07
N PHE A 94 -3.50 2.17 -3.88
CA PHE A 94 -2.53 1.27 -4.46
C PHE A 94 -1.96 0.57 -3.25
N ARG A 95 -2.56 -0.56 -2.87
CA ARG A 95 -2.12 -1.34 -1.74
C ARG A 95 -0.92 -2.06 -2.27
N ILE A 96 0.24 -1.44 -2.03
CA ILE A 96 1.53 -2.07 -2.25
C ILE A 96 1.44 -3.42 -1.53
N PRO A 97 1.65 -4.54 -2.25
CA PRO A 97 1.70 -5.86 -1.64
C PRO A 97 2.62 -5.82 -0.42
N PRO A 98 2.26 -6.48 0.70
CA PRO A 98 3.07 -6.44 1.92
C PRO A 98 4.50 -6.97 1.73
N GLU A 99 4.78 -7.68 0.64
CA GLU A 99 6.12 -8.11 0.24
C GLU A 99 6.95 -6.97 -0.38
N LEU A 100 6.30 -5.91 -0.83
CA LEU A 100 6.88 -4.78 -1.56
C LEU A 100 6.85 -3.46 -0.77
N ASP A 101 6.20 -3.42 0.39
CA ASP A 101 6.18 -2.24 1.25
C ASP A 101 7.23 -2.31 2.37
N ILE A 102 7.68 -1.13 2.79
CA ILE A 102 8.62 -0.93 3.88
C ILE A 102 7.98 0.03 4.88
N SER A 103 8.07 -0.32 6.16
CA SER A 103 7.67 0.54 7.25
C SER A 103 8.89 1.33 7.72
N ILE A 104 8.81 2.66 7.68
CA ILE A 104 9.86 3.57 8.13
C ILE A 104 9.40 4.33 9.38
N LEU A 105 10.35 4.57 10.29
CA LEU A 105 10.22 5.48 11.42
C LEU A 105 11.04 6.73 11.11
N LEU A 106 10.42 7.91 11.19
CA LEU A 106 11.05 9.21 10.99
C LEU A 106 11.30 9.90 12.32
N GLU A 107 12.57 10.04 12.70
CA GLU A 107 13.00 10.69 13.94
C GLU A 107 13.65 12.04 13.65
N PHE A 108 13.24 13.07 14.40
CA PHE A 108 13.79 14.40 14.25
C PHE A 108 15.01 14.57 15.16
N ILE A 109 16.18 14.86 14.59
CA ILE A 109 17.41 15.10 15.35
C ILE A 109 17.59 16.57 15.69
N GLY A 110 17.05 17.49 14.89
CA GLY A 110 17.13 18.91 15.17
C GLY A 110 17.18 19.79 13.91
N ALA A 111 17.23 21.10 14.15
CA ALA A 111 17.45 22.10 13.13
C ALA A 111 18.62 23.01 13.54
N ASN A 112 19.39 23.50 12.58
CA ASN A 112 20.50 24.43 12.87
C ASN A 112 20.00 25.76 13.47
N GLU A 113 20.85 26.40 14.27
CA GLU A 113 20.58 27.66 14.98
C GLU A 113 20.24 28.77 13.98
N GLY A 114 18.98 29.22 14.00
CA GLY A 114 18.44 30.20 13.05
C GLY A 114 17.08 29.81 12.48
N THR A 115 16.66 28.56 12.68
CA THR A 115 15.34 28.11 12.28
C THR A 115 14.38 28.07 13.44
N GLY A 116 13.20 28.67 13.27
CA GLY A 116 12.15 28.71 14.29
C GLY A 116 11.80 27.33 14.83
N SER A 117 11.10 27.28 15.97
CA SER A 117 10.72 26.03 16.66
C SER A 117 9.90 25.10 15.74
N PHE A 118 10.58 24.24 14.98
CA PHE A 118 9.89 23.24 14.18
C PHE A 118 9.31 22.19 15.10
N LYS A 119 8.02 21.94 14.95
CA LYS A 119 7.37 20.86 15.68
C LYS A 119 7.76 19.54 15.01
N PRO A 120 8.26 18.56 15.78
CA PRO A 120 8.46 17.21 15.27
C PRO A 120 7.16 16.66 14.67
N LEU A 121 7.30 15.72 13.72
CA LEU A 121 6.14 15.04 13.13
C LEU A 121 5.29 14.36 14.21
N GLU A 122 3.99 14.70 14.26
CA GLU A 122 3.01 14.00 15.11
C GLU A 122 2.85 12.52 14.72
N LYS A 123 3.05 12.20 13.43
CA LYS A 123 3.00 10.85 12.88
C LYS A 123 4.34 10.50 12.27
N LYS A 124 5.16 9.79 13.05
CA LYS A 124 6.53 9.40 12.69
C LYS A 124 6.60 8.14 11.83
N PHE A 125 5.52 7.35 11.78
CA PHE A 125 5.49 6.08 11.07
C PHE A 125 4.90 6.26 9.67
N VAL A 126 5.61 5.78 8.65
CA VAL A 126 5.15 5.81 7.26
C VAL A 126 5.33 4.42 6.64
N ARG A 127 4.31 3.96 5.90
CA ARG A 127 4.41 2.77 5.05
C ARG A 127 4.42 3.20 3.60
N VAL A 128 5.47 2.81 2.88
CA VAL A 128 5.71 3.20 1.48
C VAL A 128 6.28 2.02 0.69
N SER A 129 6.38 2.17 -0.62
CA SER A 129 7.01 1.15 -1.48
C SER A 129 8.50 1.06 -1.16
N GLY A 130 9.08 -0.14 -1.17
CA GLY A 130 10.53 -0.31 -1.07
C GLY A 130 11.31 0.38 -2.21
N GLU A 131 10.65 0.61 -3.34
CA GLU A 131 11.19 1.35 -4.49
C GLU A 131 11.15 2.88 -4.30
N ALA A 132 10.55 3.37 -3.21
CA ALA A 132 10.59 4.80 -2.93
C ALA A 132 12.02 5.22 -2.58
N THR A 133 12.51 6.24 -3.27
CA THR A 133 13.81 6.85 -2.96
C THR A 133 13.75 7.83 -1.79
N ILE A 134 14.92 8.17 -1.24
CA ILE A 134 15.08 9.21 -0.21
C ILE A 134 14.59 10.58 -0.69
N GLY A 135 14.73 10.92 -1.97
CA GLY A 135 14.13 12.12 -2.53
C GLY A 135 12.60 12.16 -2.42
N HIS A 136 11.91 11.01 -2.41
CA HIS A 136 10.47 10.97 -2.12
C HIS A 136 10.16 11.23 -0.64
N VAL A 137 10.98 10.69 0.26
CA VAL A 137 10.86 10.92 1.71
C VAL A 137 11.12 12.39 2.04
N GLU A 138 12.14 13.00 1.43
CA GLU A 138 12.45 14.42 1.54
C GLU A 138 11.28 15.30 1.07
N LYS A 139 10.72 15.00 -0.12
CA LYS A 139 9.51 15.70 -0.63
C LYS A 139 8.31 15.52 0.30
N PHE A 140 8.16 14.34 0.90
CA PHE A 140 7.12 14.10 1.89
C PHE A 140 7.31 14.98 3.13
N LEU A 141 8.52 15.03 3.69
CA LEU A 141 8.86 15.86 4.85
C LEU A 141 8.60 17.34 4.57
N ARG A 142 9.06 17.85 3.42
CA ARG A 142 8.84 19.25 2.99
C ARG A 142 7.37 19.61 2.94
N ARG A 143 6.53 18.77 2.33
CA ARG A 143 5.08 19.00 2.25
C ARG A 143 4.38 18.82 3.60
N LYS A 144 4.87 17.92 4.44
CA LYS A 144 4.22 17.55 5.69
C LYS A 144 4.49 18.56 6.81
N MET A 145 5.67 19.15 6.82
CA MET A 145 6.10 20.17 7.78
C MET A 145 6.02 21.60 7.22
N ASP A 146 5.52 21.77 6.00
CA ASP A 146 5.38 23.05 5.30
C ASP A 146 6.70 23.85 5.27
N LEU A 147 7.77 23.17 4.87
CA LEU A 147 9.13 23.75 4.85
C LEU A 147 9.33 24.66 3.65
N ASP A 148 10.02 25.78 3.88
CA ASP A 148 10.41 26.72 2.84
C ASP A 148 11.41 26.09 1.84
N PRO A 149 11.42 26.47 0.55
CA PRO A 149 12.39 25.98 -0.43
C PRO A 149 13.85 26.23 -0.04
N THR A 150 14.13 27.21 0.81
CA THR A 150 15.48 27.53 1.30
C THR A 150 15.97 26.56 2.38
N CYS A 151 15.07 25.75 2.95
CA CYS A 151 15.40 24.73 3.94
C CYS A 151 15.83 23.42 3.24
N GLN A 152 17.05 22.99 3.52
CA GLN A 152 17.56 21.67 3.17
C GLN A 152 17.18 20.66 4.24
N VAL A 153 16.87 19.44 3.78
CA VAL A 153 16.46 18.32 4.65
C VAL A 153 17.48 17.22 4.44
N ASP A 154 18.27 16.95 5.48
CA ASP A 154 19.23 15.86 5.47
C ASP A 154 18.60 14.64 6.13
N ILE A 155 18.78 13.46 5.51
CA ILE A 155 18.23 12.19 5.99
C ILE A 155 19.39 11.23 6.22
N ILE A 156 19.48 10.69 7.43
CA ILE A 156 20.55 9.81 7.92
C ILE A 156 19.96 8.52 8.47
N CYS A 157 20.68 7.41 8.30
CA CYS A 157 20.33 6.11 8.87
C CYS A 157 21.54 5.54 9.62
N GLY A 158 21.43 5.43 10.94
CA GLY A 158 22.61 5.25 11.81
C GLY A 158 23.60 6.39 11.58
N ASP A 159 24.81 6.06 11.14
CA ASP A 159 25.88 7.01 10.83
C ASP A 159 26.03 7.34 9.33
N HIS A 160 25.12 6.85 8.48
CA HIS A 160 25.21 7.01 7.03
C HIS A 160 24.28 8.12 6.51
N LEU A 161 24.86 9.16 5.89
CA LEU A 161 24.11 10.17 5.14
C LEU A 161 23.57 9.54 3.86
N LEU A 162 22.26 9.68 3.64
CA LEU A 162 21.57 9.04 2.54
C LEU A 162 21.40 9.99 1.36
N GLU A 163 21.65 9.47 0.16
CA GLU A 163 21.55 10.24 -1.08
C GLU A 163 20.14 10.12 -1.71
N HIS A 164 19.73 11.17 -2.41
CA HIS A 164 18.38 11.34 -2.97
C HIS A 164 17.91 10.21 -3.90
N TYR A 165 18.83 9.52 -4.59
CA TYR A 165 18.51 8.43 -5.52
C TYR A 165 18.41 7.06 -4.84
N GLN A 166 18.92 6.89 -3.63
CA GLN A 166 18.93 5.59 -2.95
C GLN A 166 17.51 5.17 -2.61
N THR A 167 17.18 3.90 -2.86
CA THR A 167 15.88 3.33 -2.52
C THR A 167 15.85 2.82 -1.08
N LEU A 168 14.67 2.84 -0.45
CA LEU A 168 14.51 2.29 0.90
C LEU A 168 14.85 0.80 0.98
N ARG A 169 14.64 0.06 -0.11
CA ARG A 169 15.02 -1.37 -0.20
C ARG A 169 16.53 -1.57 -0.17
N GLU A 170 17.27 -0.77 -0.94
CA GLU A 170 18.75 -0.80 -0.94
C GLU A 170 19.31 -0.43 0.42
N ILE A 171 18.76 0.61 1.06
CA ILE A 171 19.20 1.07 2.39
C ILE A 171 18.98 -0.01 3.43
N ARG A 172 17.79 -0.65 3.42
CA ARG A 172 17.50 -1.78 4.31
C ARG A 172 18.46 -2.95 4.09
N GLN A 173 18.85 -3.22 2.84
CA GLN A 173 19.76 -4.32 2.50
C GLN A 173 21.22 -3.99 2.83
N ALA A 174 21.65 -2.75 2.65
CA ALA A 174 23.02 -2.31 2.88
C ALA A 174 23.36 -2.18 4.37
N ILE A 175 22.43 -1.64 5.16
CA ILE A 175 22.66 -1.38 6.60
C ILE A 175 22.21 -2.58 7.47
N GLY A 176 21.30 -3.40 6.97
CA GLY A 176 20.87 -4.64 7.64
C GLY A 176 20.11 -4.41 8.94
N GLU A 177 20.21 -5.37 9.86
CA GLU A 177 19.48 -5.37 11.15
C GLU A 177 19.83 -4.15 12.03
N SER A 178 21.02 -3.55 11.87
CA SER A 178 21.46 -2.39 12.66
C SER A 178 20.59 -1.14 12.46
N ALA A 179 19.88 -1.04 11.34
CA ALA A 179 18.98 0.07 11.02
C ALA A 179 17.50 -0.25 11.28
N VAL A 180 17.18 -1.48 11.71
CA VAL A 180 15.80 -1.94 11.85
C VAL A 180 15.47 -2.12 13.33
N GLN A 181 14.53 -1.33 13.83
CA GLN A 181 13.99 -1.46 15.18
C GLN A 181 12.56 -1.98 15.10
N ASP A 182 12.26 -3.13 15.70
CA ASP A 182 10.92 -3.75 15.70
C ASP A 182 10.31 -3.94 14.29
N GLY A 183 11.17 -4.18 13.28
CA GLY A 183 10.75 -4.30 11.88
C GLY A 183 10.54 -2.98 11.13
N LEU A 184 10.91 -1.84 11.73
CA LEU A 184 10.87 -0.51 11.13
C LEU A 184 12.27 -0.03 10.76
N LEU A 185 12.44 0.44 9.53
CA LEU A 185 13.68 1.12 9.12
C LEU A 185 13.70 2.52 9.76
N VAL A 186 14.66 2.76 10.65
CA VAL A 186 14.78 4.02 11.39
C VAL A 186 15.57 5.02 10.55
N LEU A 187 14.91 6.10 10.14
CA LEU A 187 15.49 7.21 9.43
C LEU A 187 15.42 8.44 10.31
N HIS A 188 16.55 9.08 10.46
CA HIS A 188 16.62 10.35 11.15
C HIS A 188 16.69 11.49 10.15
N TYR A 189 16.04 12.61 10.44
CA TYR A 189 16.08 13.78 9.59
C TYR A 189 16.45 15.04 10.38
N GLY A 190 17.26 15.87 9.74
CA GLY A 190 17.70 17.18 10.21
C GLY A 190 17.31 18.27 9.23
N LEU A 191 17.17 19.49 9.74
CA LEU A 191 16.87 20.67 8.91
C LEU A 191 18.05 21.64 8.94
N VAL A 192 18.55 21.99 7.76
CA VAL A 192 19.64 22.94 7.59
C VAL A 192 19.13 24.11 6.76
N VAL A 193 19.19 25.32 7.32
CA VAL A 193 18.96 26.54 6.55
C VAL A 193 20.29 26.99 5.99
N SER A 194 20.38 27.07 4.66
CA SER A 194 21.52 27.73 4.03
C SER A 194 21.48 29.21 4.41
N PRO A 195 22.55 29.77 5.03
CA PRO A 195 22.62 31.21 5.19
C PRO A 195 22.55 31.83 3.81
N VAL A 196 21.55 32.69 3.60
CA VAL A 196 21.43 33.48 2.38
C VAL A 196 22.74 34.23 2.21
N THR A 197 23.53 33.87 1.19
CA THR A 197 24.63 34.70 0.73
C THR A 197 24.00 35.98 0.19
N VAL A 198 23.99 37.03 1.02
CA VAL A 198 23.71 38.42 0.62
C VAL A 198 24.92 38.95 -0.13
#